data_AF-A0A0N5AYQ7-F1
#
_entry.id   AF-A0A0N5AYQ7-F1
#
_cell.length_a   1.000
_cell.length_b   1.000
_cell.length_c   1.000
_cell.angle_alpha   90.00
_cell.angle_beta   90.00
_cell.angle_gamma   90.00
#
_symmetry.space_group_name_H-M   'P 1'
#
loop_
_entity.id
_entity.type
_entity.pdbx_description
1 polymer ?
#
loop_
_entity_poly.entity_id
_entity_poly.type
_entity_poly.pdbx_seq_one_letter_code
_entity_poly.pdbx_strand_id
1 'polypeptide(L)'
;MVWIKPDSLMFGSTLWSNECSNKWFVLQRRKGYGTKGFGSFLVATLDSVFDTCPPPFRILYQYNVIAEQVLVVIAVAIHREEIMENWEWIEKYLMPTLESFESELDVRQYVFAKINSLVSMQESSSQQNYTCCFWNGKVPCQGQIFFSLNFLSFYSFIMGKQTRFCIKWADVVELKKDMPLLFPQTLTVVTRSQSYNFSMFINFSETYNLASQLANIAMTQLVEERGFCEDLALKKKAIMESEGKKSRKSNAYFIKRDLDARHRSESYRCKFSLPNAEKLDGDTYCRLFTPYDKKHVPGRLYISSHFICFSSKVDRLVNIIIPLLNVDSIEKHFPTQTIGDQTGIFFVLKNKNIILFTSFPERDKVFDRLTSFRTRLTSEFFFHRRLYQVSENSELELKDILNKPLVEMFPIKYVSSSSLELKWSNLFKEYGDTVSMYRTVDLHRLLLEGVPMEKRGALWMVCSGAEAEMSLNPGYYLRILNDNRGSSIMALEEIERDLYRSLPEYPAFQEKVGIDALRRILSAYAFRNPNIGYCQAMNIVGSVLLLFNSEEKAFWLLVAICERLLPDYYNAKVVGVLVDQGLIISF
;
A
#
# COMPACT_ATOMS: atom_id res chain seq x y z
N MET A 1 26.11 -5.46 -22.37
CA MET A 1 26.77 -4.54 -21.40
C MET A 1 25.74 -3.89 -20.46
N VAL A 2 25.99 -3.84 -19.16
CA VAL A 2 25.06 -3.41 -18.08
C VAL A 2 25.73 -2.50 -17.02
N TRP A 3 26.25 -1.36 -17.45
CA TRP A 3 26.87 -0.33 -16.60
C TRP A 3 25.83 0.41 -15.73
N ILE A 4 26.22 0.79 -14.52
CA ILE A 4 25.40 1.63 -13.63
C ILE A 4 26.16 2.88 -13.21
N LYS A 5 25.41 3.91 -12.77
CA LYS A 5 26.04 5.07 -12.13
C LYS A 5 26.83 4.58 -10.92
N PRO A 6 28.11 5.00 -10.78
CA PRO A 6 28.96 4.54 -9.70
C PRO A 6 28.34 4.82 -8.33
N ASP A 7 28.17 3.77 -7.52
CA ASP A 7 27.52 3.84 -6.21
C ASP A 7 28.42 3.24 -5.11
N SER A 8 28.61 3.98 -4.02
CA SER A 8 29.59 3.65 -2.96
C SER A 8 28.99 2.68 -1.94
N LEU A 9 29.69 1.58 -1.65
CA LEU A 9 29.23 0.61 -0.65
C LEU A 9 29.72 0.99 0.76
N MET A 10 28.78 1.16 1.70
CA MET A 10 29.08 1.51 3.09
C MET A 10 29.27 0.30 4.03
N PHE A 11 28.87 -0.93 3.64
CA PHE A 11 28.99 -2.11 4.52
C PHE A 11 29.25 -3.45 3.77
N GLY A 12 30.22 -4.23 4.29
CA GLY A 12 30.32 -5.71 4.31
C GLY A 12 30.28 -6.55 3.02
N SER A 13 31.41 -7.19 2.66
CA SER A 13 31.55 -8.17 1.56
C SER A 13 31.09 -9.62 1.90
N THR A 14 30.49 -9.85 3.06
CA THR A 14 30.27 -11.19 3.65
C THR A 14 29.33 -12.09 2.83
N LEU A 15 28.38 -11.51 2.12
CA LEU A 15 27.36 -12.20 1.30
C LEU A 15 27.81 -12.50 -0.15
N TRP A 16 29.03 -12.10 -0.52
CA TRP A 16 29.53 -12.18 -1.89
C TRP A 16 30.77 -13.07 -1.99
N SER A 17 30.89 -13.80 -3.08
CA SER A 17 32.07 -14.58 -3.47
C SER A 17 32.75 -13.91 -4.66
N ASN A 18 34.06 -13.71 -4.59
CA ASN A 18 34.83 -13.19 -5.70
C ASN A 18 34.95 -14.27 -6.79
N GLU A 19 34.56 -13.95 -8.03
CA GLU A 19 34.82 -14.83 -9.18
C GLU A 19 36.14 -14.47 -9.87
N CYS A 20 36.36 -13.18 -10.11
CA CYS A 20 37.57 -12.67 -10.76
C CYS A 20 37.99 -11.34 -10.11
N SER A 21 39.27 -11.02 -10.15
CA SER A 21 39.80 -9.76 -9.62
C SER A 21 41.08 -9.37 -10.35
N ASN A 22 41.25 -8.07 -10.55
CA ASN A 22 42.51 -7.46 -10.98
C ASN A 22 42.90 -6.34 -9.99
N LYS A 23 43.92 -5.53 -10.33
CA LYS A 23 44.43 -4.46 -9.45
C LYS A 23 43.32 -3.48 -9.02
N TRP A 24 42.42 -3.12 -9.93
CA TRP A 24 41.46 -2.03 -9.75
C TRP A 24 40.01 -2.50 -9.64
N PHE A 25 39.69 -3.72 -10.09
CA PHE A 25 38.32 -4.21 -10.19
C PHE A 25 38.14 -5.62 -9.62
N VAL A 26 36.95 -5.89 -9.10
CA VAL A 26 36.56 -7.20 -8.56
C VAL A 26 35.19 -7.57 -9.10
N LEU A 27 35.10 -8.71 -9.79
CA LEU A 27 33.84 -9.34 -10.15
C LEU A 27 33.38 -10.24 -9.00
N GLN A 28 32.18 -9.97 -8.50
CA GLN A 28 31.57 -10.72 -7.42
C GLN A 28 30.27 -11.37 -7.84
N ARG A 29 30.03 -12.56 -7.31
CA ARG A 29 28.77 -13.29 -7.37
C ARG A 29 28.18 -13.42 -5.97
N ARG A 30 26.86 -13.34 -5.85
CA ARG A 30 26.16 -13.53 -4.59
C ARG A 30 26.21 -15.00 -4.15
N LYS A 31 26.55 -15.27 -2.89
CA LYS A 31 26.56 -16.63 -2.34
C LYS A 31 25.12 -17.17 -2.30
N GLY A 32 24.91 -18.41 -2.77
CA GLY A 32 23.59 -19.07 -2.77
C GLY A 32 22.77 -18.96 -4.06
N TYR A 33 23.15 -18.09 -5.00
CA TYR A 33 22.50 -18.01 -6.32
C TYR A 33 22.92 -19.21 -7.19
N GLY A 34 21.99 -20.07 -7.61
CA GLY A 34 22.25 -21.21 -8.53
C GLY A 34 22.74 -22.52 -7.88
N THR A 35 22.86 -22.61 -6.56
CA THR A 35 23.28 -23.84 -5.84
C THR A 35 22.15 -24.41 -4.99
N LYS A 36 21.79 -25.68 -5.20
CA LYS A 36 20.83 -26.41 -4.35
C LYS A 36 21.51 -26.86 -3.05
N GLY A 37 21.31 -26.13 -1.95
CA GLY A 37 21.84 -26.51 -0.63
C GLY A 37 21.53 -25.51 0.49
N PHE A 38 21.70 -25.95 1.74
CA PHE A 38 21.33 -25.23 2.98
C PHE A 38 21.87 -23.79 3.11
N GLY A 39 22.98 -23.43 2.44
CA GLY A 39 23.50 -22.07 2.41
C GLY A 39 22.63 -21.06 1.64
N SER A 40 21.71 -21.50 0.78
CA SER A 40 20.76 -20.62 0.08
C SER A 40 19.64 -20.13 1.01
N PHE A 41 19.41 -20.78 2.15
CA PHE A 41 18.34 -20.44 3.09
C PHE A 41 18.73 -19.27 3.98
N LEU A 42 19.97 -19.23 4.47
CA LEU A 42 20.48 -18.16 5.35
C LEU A 42 20.62 -16.81 4.62
N VAL A 43 20.97 -16.81 3.34
CA VAL A 43 21.05 -15.59 2.52
C VAL A 43 19.65 -15.10 2.12
N ALA A 44 18.71 -16.03 1.84
CA ALA A 44 17.31 -15.67 1.57
C ALA A 44 16.61 -14.99 2.76
N THR A 45 16.99 -15.34 4.00
CA THR A 45 16.47 -14.70 5.22
C THR A 45 17.05 -13.30 5.45
N LEU A 46 18.27 -13.02 5.00
CA LEU A 46 18.87 -11.67 5.09
C LEU A 46 18.39 -10.76 3.95
N ASP A 47 18.12 -11.31 2.77
CA ASP A 47 17.63 -10.55 1.61
C ASP A 47 16.18 -10.09 1.78
N SER A 48 15.38 -10.83 2.56
CA SER A 48 14.06 -10.39 3.02
C SER A 48 14.10 -9.25 4.04
N VAL A 49 15.25 -9.02 4.69
CA VAL A 49 15.42 -8.00 5.74
C VAL A 49 15.88 -6.66 5.16
N PHE A 50 16.57 -6.65 4.01
CA PHE A 50 17.14 -5.42 3.42
C PHE A 50 16.42 -4.90 2.17
N ASP A 51 15.32 -5.54 1.76
CA ASP A 51 14.39 -5.09 0.70
C ASP A 51 15.07 -4.58 -0.59
N THR A 52 16.24 -5.14 -0.86
CA THR A 52 17.05 -4.94 -2.06
C THR A 52 17.34 -6.33 -2.58
N CYS A 53 16.82 -6.64 -3.77
CA CYS A 53 17.29 -7.79 -4.54
C CYS A 53 18.30 -7.25 -5.56
N PRO A 54 19.52 -6.82 -5.15
CA PRO A 54 20.48 -6.35 -6.12
C PRO A 54 20.85 -7.53 -7.01
N PRO A 55 21.11 -7.30 -8.31
CA PRO A 55 21.38 -8.37 -9.25
C PRO A 55 22.51 -9.30 -8.76
N PRO A 56 22.42 -10.63 -9.00
CA PRO A 56 23.30 -11.65 -8.44
C PRO A 56 24.78 -11.51 -8.82
N PHE A 57 25.10 -10.73 -9.84
CA PHE A 57 26.47 -10.43 -10.26
C PHE A 57 26.74 -8.93 -10.23
N ARG A 58 27.95 -8.56 -9.82
CA ARG A 58 28.40 -7.16 -9.79
C ARG A 58 29.90 -7.02 -10.06
N ILE A 59 30.30 -5.91 -10.68
CA ILE A 59 31.69 -5.48 -10.78
C ILE A 59 31.90 -4.28 -9.86
N LEU A 60 32.93 -4.37 -9.03
CA LEU A 60 33.35 -3.32 -8.11
C LEU A 60 34.65 -2.68 -8.61
N TYR A 61 34.75 -1.36 -8.50
CA TYR A 61 36.00 -0.62 -8.53
C TYR A 61 36.51 -0.42 -7.10
N GLN A 62 37.80 -0.70 -6.86
CA GLN A 62 38.43 -0.62 -5.54
C GLN A 62 39.59 0.39 -5.53
N TYR A 63 39.64 1.25 -4.52
CA TYR A 63 40.75 2.18 -4.29
C TYR A 63 40.89 2.50 -2.80
N ASN A 64 42.05 3.01 -2.39
CA ASN A 64 42.32 3.33 -1.00
C ASN A 64 42.24 4.84 -0.74
N VAL A 65 41.65 5.24 0.39
CA VAL A 65 41.63 6.62 0.88
C VAL A 65 42.00 6.60 2.35
N ILE A 66 43.11 7.23 2.74
CA ILE A 66 43.51 7.44 4.15
C ILE A 66 43.39 6.13 4.97
N ALA A 67 44.02 5.05 4.47
CA ALA A 67 44.02 3.71 5.06
C ALA A 67 42.68 2.95 5.08
N GLU A 68 41.62 3.44 4.44
CA GLU A 68 40.36 2.72 4.23
C GLU A 68 40.20 2.29 2.76
N GLN A 69 39.80 1.04 2.53
CA GLN A 69 39.50 0.51 1.19
C GLN A 69 38.05 0.86 0.83
N VAL A 70 37.88 1.68 -0.21
CA VAL A 70 36.58 2.06 -0.74
C VAL A 70 36.21 1.16 -1.92
N LEU A 71 34.99 0.61 -1.89
CA LEU A 71 34.43 -0.21 -2.95
C LEU A 71 33.24 0.50 -3.60
N VAL A 72 33.28 0.63 -4.92
CA VAL A 72 32.25 1.31 -5.70
C VAL A 72 31.68 0.36 -6.73
N VAL A 73 30.36 0.19 -6.77
CA VAL A 73 29.69 -0.66 -7.77
C VAL A 73 29.61 0.08 -9.10
N ILE A 74 30.07 -0.53 -10.18
CA ILE A 74 30.10 0.08 -11.52
C ILE A 74 29.28 -0.67 -12.57
N ALA A 75 28.98 -1.96 -12.33
CA ALA A 75 28.12 -2.76 -13.20
C ALA A 75 27.40 -3.84 -12.38
N VAL A 76 26.18 -4.19 -12.77
CA VAL A 76 25.37 -5.25 -12.15
C VAL A 76 24.63 -6.05 -13.22
N ALA A 77 24.50 -7.36 -13.06
CA ALA A 77 23.78 -8.20 -14.02
C ALA A 77 22.99 -9.33 -13.35
N ILE A 78 21.95 -9.80 -14.06
CA ILE A 78 21.16 -10.97 -13.67
C ILE A 78 21.83 -12.24 -14.16
N HIS A 79 22.37 -12.22 -15.39
CA HIS A 79 23.02 -13.36 -16.00
C HIS A 79 24.54 -13.21 -15.97
N ARG A 80 25.22 -14.34 -15.76
CA ARG A 80 26.69 -14.40 -15.73
C ARG A 80 27.30 -13.97 -17.07
N GLU A 81 26.65 -14.33 -18.18
CA GLU A 81 27.13 -14.00 -19.52
C GLU A 81 27.20 -12.49 -19.72
N GLU A 82 26.17 -11.75 -19.30
CA GLU A 82 26.08 -10.30 -19.43
C GLU A 82 27.17 -9.56 -18.62
N ILE A 83 27.42 -9.98 -17.38
CA ILE A 83 28.46 -9.33 -16.56
C ILE A 83 29.88 -9.66 -17.06
N MET A 84 30.05 -10.83 -17.67
CA MET A 84 31.34 -11.24 -18.23
C MET A 84 31.71 -10.40 -19.46
N GLU A 85 30.74 -10.01 -20.29
CA GLU A 85 31.00 -9.04 -21.37
C GLU A 85 31.55 -7.71 -20.84
N ASN A 86 30.98 -7.21 -19.74
CA ASN A 86 31.47 -6.00 -19.07
C ASN A 86 32.89 -6.20 -18.50
N TRP A 87 33.18 -7.37 -17.93
CA TRP A 87 34.51 -7.72 -17.40
C TRP A 87 35.56 -7.78 -18.52
N GLU A 88 35.27 -8.50 -19.61
CA GLU A 88 36.15 -8.61 -20.77
C GLU A 88 36.41 -7.25 -21.42
N TRP A 89 35.40 -6.38 -21.44
CA TRP A 89 35.56 -5.01 -21.91
C TRP A 89 36.53 -4.20 -21.05
N ILE A 90 36.45 -4.32 -19.71
CA ILE A 90 37.39 -3.67 -18.78
C ILE A 90 38.81 -4.15 -19.05
N GLU A 91 39.01 -5.46 -19.10
CA GLU A 91 40.33 -6.07 -19.32
C GLU A 91 40.93 -5.64 -20.66
N LYS A 92 40.12 -5.60 -21.72
CA LYS A 92 40.61 -5.30 -23.07
C LYS A 92 40.85 -3.82 -23.34
N TYR A 93 39.99 -2.94 -22.83
CA TYR A 93 39.98 -1.53 -23.22
C TYR A 93 40.35 -0.57 -22.10
N LEU A 94 40.03 -0.92 -20.84
CA LEU A 94 40.26 -0.03 -19.71
C LEU A 94 41.63 -0.29 -19.08
N MET A 95 41.96 -1.55 -18.79
CA MET A 95 43.19 -1.93 -18.09
C MET A 95 44.50 -1.40 -18.72
N PRO A 96 44.71 -1.50 -20.05
CA PRO A 96 45.94 -0.99 -20.66
C PRO A 96 46.13 0.52 -20.46
N THR A 97 45.03 1.27 -20.39
CA THR A 97 45.06 2.72 -20.16
C THR A 97 45.33 3.02 -18.68
N LEU A 98 44.74 2.24 -17.75
CA LEU A 98 44.94 2.44 -16.31
C LEU A 98 46.39 2.19 -15.88
N GLU A 99 47.09 1.27 -16.54
CA GLU A 99 48.51 0.99 -16.28
C GLU A 99 49.44 2.14 -16.69
N SER A 100 48.99 3.05 -17.55
CA SER A 100 49.79 4.19 -18.01
C SER A 100 49.78 5.40 -17.07
N PHE A 101 48.90 5.40 -16.06
CA PHE A 101 48.80 6.50 -15.10
C PHE A 101 49.73 6.29 -13.90
N GLU A 102 50.45 7.35 -13.52
CA GLU A 102 51.38 7.34 -12.37
C GLU A 102 50.68 7.62 -11.02
N SER A 103 49.50 8.27 -11.05
CA SER A 103 48.76 8.70 -9.86
C SER A 103 47.42 7.97 -9.72
N GLU A 104 47.14 7.41 -8.54
CA GLU A 104 45.86 6.75 -8.25
C GLU A 104 44.66 7.71 -8.31
N LEU A 105 44.88 9.01 -8.07
CA LEU A 105 43.85 10.03 -8.18
C LEU A 105 43.40 10.22 -9.64
N ASP A 106 44.35 10.14 -10.58
CA ASP A 106 44.08 10.31 -12.01
C ASP A 106 43.39 9.07 -12.59
N VAL A 107 43.84 7.88 -12.18
CA VAL A 107 43.15 6.59 -12.45
C VAL A 107 41.69 6.70 -12.03
N ARG A 108 41.44 7.17 -10.80
CA ARG A 108 40.09 7.30 -10.25
C ARG A 108 39.23 8.25 -11.09
N GLN A 109 39.72 9.45 -11.38
CA GLN A 109 38.97 10.43 -12.17
C GLN A 109 38.65 9.88 -13.58
N TYR A 110 39.62 9.22 -14.21
CA TYR A 110 39.44 8.61 -15.52
C TYR A 110 38.39 7.50 -15.51
N VAL A 111 38.45 6.58 -14.53
CA VAL A 111 37.47 5.48 -14.38
C VAL A 111 36.06 6.05 -14.18
N PHE A 112 35.87 7.00 -13.25
CA PHE A 112 34.55 7.60 -13.03
C PHE A 112 34.01 8.31 -14.27
N ALA A 113 34.85 9.10 -14.96
CA ALA A 113 34.45 9.78 -16.18
C ALA A 113 34.06 8.79 -17.30
N LYS A 114 34.84 7.72 -17.47
CA LYS A 114 34.62 6.72 -18.50
C LYS A 114 33.36 5.89 -18.24
N ILE A 115 33.15 5.42 -17.01
CA ILE A 115 31.96 4.66 -16.64
C ILE A 115 30.70 5.53 -16.78
N ASN A 116 30.73 6.78 -16.31
CA ASN A 116 29.60 7.70 -16.49
C ASN A 116 29.28 7.97 -17.97
N SER A 117 30.30 8.05 -18.83
CA SER A 117 30.11 8.16 -20.27
C SER A 117 29.51 6.89 -20.88
N LEU A 118 29.83 5.70 -20.39
CA LEU A 118 29.24 4.45 -20.88
C LEU A 118 27.79 4.30 -20.42
N VAL A 119 27.48 4.74 -19.20
CA VAL A 119 26.12 4.79 -18.67
C VAL A 119 25.26 5.75 -19.49
N SER A 120 25.76 6.93 -19.85
CA SER A 120 25.01 7.87 -20.70
C SER A 120 24.81 7.33 -22.13
N MET A 121 25.76 6.56 -22.66
CA MET A 121 25.60 5.84 -23.94
C MET A 121 24.60 4.68 -23.84
N GLN A 122 24.45 4.04 -22.68
CA GLN A 122 23.42 3.04 -22.43
C GLN A 122 22.03 3.66 -22.22
N GLU A 123 21.92 4.75 -21.47
CA GLU A 123 20.66 5.48 -21.28
C GLU A 123 20.12 6.02 -22.61
N SER A 124 21.01 6.48 -23.50
CA SER A 124 20.64 6.92 -24.86
C SER A 124 20.28 5.78 -25.82
N SER A 125 20.68 4.53 -25.54
CA SER A 125 20.25 3.34 -26.30
C SER A 125 19.03 2.63 -25.70
N SER A 126 18.68 2.91 -24.43
CA SER A 126 17.49 2.38 -23.75
C SER A 126 16.30 3.35 -23.72
N GLN A 127 16.49 4.62 -24.10
CA GLN A 127 15.40 5.49 -24.60
C GLN A 127 15.24 5.31 -26.10
N GLN A 128 14.54 4.25 -26.51
CA GLN A 128 14.09 4.14 -27.89
C GLN A 128 12.93 5.12 -28.11
N ASN A 129 13.22 6.23 -28.78
CA ASN A 129 12.25 7.26 -29.09
C ASN A 129 11.55 6.88 -30.39
N TYR A 130 10.23 6.70 -30.34
CA TYR A 130 9.43 6.43 -31.54
C TYR A 130 8.56 7.65 -31.85
N THR A 131 8.66 8.17 -33.07
CA THR A 131 7.76 9.23 -33.54
C THR A 131 6.40 8.63 -33.86
N CYS A 132 5.34 9.23 -33.33
CA CYS A 132 3.96 8.80 -33.56
C CYS A 132 2.96 9.96 -33.40
N CYS A 133 1.70 9.72 -33.74
CA CYS A 133 0.59 10.63 -33.48
C CYS A 133 -0.33 10.05 -32.41
N PHE A 134 -0.57 10.80 -31.33
CA PHE A 134 -1.58 10.49 -30.33
C PHE A 134 -2.93 11.11 -30.72
N TRP A 135 -4.02 10.35 -30.62
CA TRP A 135 -5.36 10.82 -30.94
C TRP A 135 -6.14 11.15 -29.68
N ASN A 136 -6.43 12.44 -29.48
CA ASN A 136 -7.37 12.90 -28.45
C ASN A 136 -8.71 13.23 -29.11
N GLY A 137 -9.61 12.24 -29.18
CA GLY A 137 -10.82 12.34 -29.98
C GLY A 137 -10.51 12.39 -31.48
N LYS A 138 -10.90 13.48 -32.16
CA LYS A 138 -10.63 13.69 -33.60
C LYS A 138 -9.37 14.52 -33.88
N VAL A 139 -8.65 14.97 -32.84
CA VAL A 139 -7.48 15.85 -33.00
C VAL A 139 -6.20 15.02 -32.90
N PRO A 140 -5.39 14.95 -33.98
CA PRO A 140 -4.09 14.29 -33.93
C PRO A 140 -3.05 15.23 -33.30
N CYS A 141 -2.32 14.71 -32.32
CA CYS A 141 -1.17 15.36 -31.70
C CYS A 141 0.10 14.59 -32.07
N GLN A 142 0.88 15.10 -33.02
CA GLN A 142 2.17 14.53 -33.38
C GLN A 142 3.18 14.74 -32.26
N GLY A 143 3.83 13.65 -31.84
CA GLY A 143 4.78 13.67 -30.74
C GLY A 143 5.71 12.48 -30.76
N GLN A 144 6.32 12.22 -29.62
CA GLN A 144 7.24 11.12 -29.39
C GLN A 144 6.70 10.26 -28.24
N ILE A 145 6.75 8.95 -28.45
CA ILE A 145 6.52 7.97 -27.39
C ILE A 145 7.88 7.42 -26.94
N PHE A 146 7.98 7.22 -25.63
CA PHE A 146 9.17 6.75 -24.94
C PHE A 146 8.79 5.49 -24.19
N PHE A 147 9.55 4.43 -24.39
CA PHE A 147 9.41 3.21 -23.61
C PHE A 147 10.55 3.07 -22.63
N SER A 148 10.21 2.70 -21.41
CA SER A 148 11.14 2.31 -20.34
C SER A 148 10.68 0.98 -19.75
N LEU A 149 11.49 0.37 -18.88
CA LEU A 149 11.13 -0.89 -18.22
C LEU A 149 9.79 -0.83 -17.48
N ASN A 150 9.47 0.31 -16.87
CA ASN A 150 8.31 0.46 -15.99
C ASN A 150 7.19 1.32 -16.59
N PHE A 151 7.52 2.16 -17.58
CA PHE A 151 6.60 3.18 -18.09
C PHE A 151 6.60 3.31 -19.61
N LEU A 152 5.43 3.66 -20.13
CA LEU A 152 5.19 4.23 -21.44
C LEU A 152 4.89 5.73 -21.27
N SER A 153 5.72 6.59 -21.84
CA SER A 153 5.54 8.04 -21.77
C SER A 153 5.29 8.63 -23.15
N PHE A 154 4.49 9.68 -23.22
CA PHE A 154 4.25 10.41 -24.46
C PHE A 154 4.43 11.91 -24.25
N TYR A 155 5.04 12.57 -25.24
CA TYR A 155 5.23 14.02 -25.27
C TYR A 155 4.92 14.58 -26.66
N SER A 156 4.15 15.66 -26.69
CA SER A 156 3.82 16.42 -27.89
C SER A 156 3.75 17.91 -27.56
N PHE A 157 4.27 18.75 -28.45
CA PHE A 157 4.13 20.20 -28.38
C PHE A 157 3.74 20.74 -29.75
N ILE A 158 2.47 21.15 -29.89
CA ILE A 158 1.91 21.65 -31.15
C ILE A 158 1.09 22.90 -30.85
N MET A 159 1.30 23.96 -31.64
CA MET A 159 0.53 25.21 -31.57
C MET A 159 0.45 25.81 -30.15
N GLY A 160 1.55 25.78 -29.40
CA GLY A 160 1.63 26.31 -28.04
C GLY A 160 0.94 25.45 -26.97
N LYS A 161 0.36 24.29 -27.34
CA LYS A 161 -0.26 23.35 -26.40
C LYS A 161 0.64 22.15 -26.17
N GLN A 162 1.06 21.97 -24.92
CA GLN A 162 1.83 20.82 -24.47
C GLN A 162 0.91 19.69 -24.03
N THR A 163 1.12 18.49 -24.56
CA THR A 163 0.45 17.25 -24.12
C THR A 163 1.53 16.29 -23.64
N ARG A 164 1.48 15.92 -22.36
CA ARG A 164 2.39 14.93 -21.75
C ARG A 164 1.63 14.00 -20.83
N PHE A 165 1.97 12.72 -20.86
CA PHE A 165 1.47 11.75 -19.88
C PHE A 165 2.42 10.55 -19.79
N CYS A 166 2.31 9.82 -18.69
CA CYS A 166 3.13 8.64 -18.38
C CYS A 166 2.20 7.55 -17.85
N ILE A 167 2.33 6.35 -18.40
CA ILE A 167 1.50 5.18 -18.10
C ILE A 167 2.43 4.10 -17.57
N LYS A 168 2.14 3.54 -16.39
CA LYS A 168 2.86 2.36 -15.89
C LYS A 168 2.44 1.14 -16.71
N TRP A 169 3.39 0.29 -17.09
CA TRP A 169 3.07 -0.98 -17.76
C TRP A 169 2.17 -1.88 -16.91
N ALA A 170 2.33 -1.83 -15.58
CA ALA A 170 1.47 -2.49 -14.58
C ALA A 170 -0.02 -2.08 -14.64
N ASP A 171 -0.34 -0.93 -15.24
CA ASP A 171 -1.70 -0.40 -15.35
C ASP A 171 -2.32 -0.65 -16.73
N VAL A 172 -1.55 -1.21 -17.67
CA VAL A 172 -2.01 -1.56 -19.02
C VAL A 172 -2.79 -2.87 -18.96
N VAL A 173 -4.07 -2.79 -19.30
CA VAL A 173 -5.02 -3.91 -19.27
C VAL A 173 -5.04 -4.67 -20.59
N GLU A 174 -4.81 -3.96 -21.70
CA GLU A 174 -4.83 -4.51 -23.04
C GLU A 174 -4.03 -3.64 -24.01
N LEU A 175 -3.29 -4.28 -24.92
CA LEU A 175 -2.63 -3.66 -26.06
C LEU A 175 -3.27 -4.18 -27.34
N LYS A 176 -4.08 -3.36 -28.02
CA LYS A 176 -4.69 -3.73 -29.31
C LYS A 176 -3.88 -3.23 -30.48
N LYS A 177 -3.84 -4.07 -31.53
CA LYS A 177 -3.30 -3.73 -32.84
C LYS A 177 -4.46 -3.70 -33.83
N ASP A 178 -4.81 -2.51 -34.30
CA ASP A 178 -5.81 -2.34 -35.34
C ASP A 178 -5.13 -2.11 -36.69
N MET A 179 -5.53 -2.90 -37.69
CA MET A 179 -5.02 -2.88 -39.07
C MET A 179 -6.14 -2.58 -40.08
N PRO A 180 -6.77 -1.39 -40.02
CA PRO A 180 -7.79 -1.00 -40.99
C PRO A 180 -7.23 -0.85 -42.41
N LEU A 181 -7.96 -1.33 -43.43
CA LEU A 181 -7.53 -1.33 -44.84
C LEU A 181 -7.17 0.05 -45.42
N LEU A 182 -7.71 1.14 -44.85
CA LEU A 182 -7.60 2.51 -45.37
C LEU A 182 -6.98 3.50 -44.37
N PHE A 183 -6.52 3.04 -43.21
CA PHE A 183 -5.94 3.91 -42.16
C PHE A 183 -4.58 3.37 -41.70
N PRO A 184 -3.69 4.24 -41.18
CA PRO A 184 -2.41 3.82 -40.63
C PRO A 184 -2.59 2.84 -39.46
N GLN A 185 -1.62 1.94 -39.30
CA GLN A 185 -1.60 0.98 -38.20
C GLN A 185 -1.71 1.70 -36.86
N THR A 186 -2.63 1.23 -36.01
CA THR A 186 -2.98 1.89 -34.75
C THR A 186 -2.66 0.97 -33.57
N LEU A 187 -1.94 1.53 -32.59
CA LEU A 187 -1.65 0.93 -31.30
C LEU A 187 -2.61 1.55 -30.29
N THR A 188 -3.49 0.73 -29.73
CA THR A 188 -4.40 1.15 -28.66
C THR A 188 -3.92 0.58 -27.34
N VAL A 189 -3.54 1.47 -26.42
CA VAL A 189 -3.16 1.15 -25.05
C VAL A 189 -4.37 1.39 -24.16
N VAL A 190 -4.95 0.32 -23.63
CA VAL A 190 -6.10 0.40 -22.72
C VAL A 190 -5.58 0.29 -21.30
N THR A 191 -5.82 1.31 -20.49
CA THR A 191 -5.59 1.27 -19.03
C THR A 191 -6.91 1.02 -18.29
N ARG A 192 -6.86 0.87 -16.97
CA ARG A 192 -8.08 0.68 -16.13
C ARG A 192 -9.07 1.85 -16.20
N SER A 193 -8.61 3.05 -16.57
CA SER A 193 -9.42 4.27 -16.55
C SER A 193 -9.65 4.90 -17.93
N GLN A 194 -8.73 4.71 -18.88
CA GLN A 194 -8.72 5.42 -20.16
C GLN A 194 -8.16 4.54 -21.28
N SER A 195 -8.42 4.95 -22.53
CA SER A 195 -7.86 4.32 -23.72
C SER A 195 -7.05 5.35 -24.50
N TYR A 196 -5.82 5.00 -24.86
CA TYR A 196 -4.89 5.84 -25.59
C TYR A 196 -4.65 5.26 -26.99
N ASN A 197 -4.95 6.04 -28.02
CA ASN A 197 -4.80 5.61 -29.41
C ASN A 197 -3.61 6.32 -30.05
N PHE A 198 -2.69 5.52 -30.59
CA PHE A 198 -1.49 6.01 -31.28
C PHE A 198 -1.45 5.46 -32.70
N SER A 199 -1.07 6.27 -33.67
CA SER A 199 -0.90 5.82 -35.06
C SER A 199 0.28 6.54 -35.73
N MET A 200 0.48 6.31 -37.04
CA MET A 200 1.54 6.95 -37.83
C MET A 200 2.95 6.68 -37.31
N PHE A 201 3.18 5.46 -36.81
CA PHE A 201 4.52 5.02 -36.40
C PHE A 201 5.41 4.79 -37.61
N ILE A 202 6.68 5.22 -37.51
CA ILE A 202 7.69 4.97 -38.55
C ILE A 202 7.98 3.47 -38.68
N ASN A 203 8.10 2.75 -37.55
CA ASN A 203 8.29 1.29 -37.52
C ASN A 203 7.31 0.60 -36.57
N PHE A 204 6.02 0.56 -36.96
CA PHE A 204 4.94 0.05 -36.11
C PHE A 204 5.19 -1.35 -35.54
N SER A 205 5.69 -2.28 -36.37
CA SER A 205 5.89 -3.69 -35.98
C SER A 205 6.88 -3.82 -34.83
N GLU A 206 7.99 -3.09 -34.89
CA GLU A 206 9.02 -3.07 -33.85
C GLU A 206 8.48 -2.40 -32.57
N THR A 207 7.86 -1.23 -32.71
CA THR A 207 7.27 -0.50 -31.58
C THR A 207 6.21 -1.34 -30.85
N TYR A 208 5.35 -2.04 -31.57
CA TYR A 208 4.31 -2.90 -30.98
C TYR A 208 4.91 -4.10 -30.26
N ASN A 209 5.91 -4.76 -30.86
CA ASN A 209 6.56 -5.92 -30.26
C ASN A 209 7.27 -5.53 -28.95
N LEU A 210 7.98 -4.40 -28.94
CA LEU A 210 8.63 -3.90 -27.74
C LEU A 210 7.62 -3.51 -26.64
N ALA A 211 6.58 -2.77 -26.99
CA ALA A 211 5.51 -2.43 -26.05
C ALA A 211 4.85 -3.68 -25.44
N SER A 212 4.64 -4.71 -26.26
CA SER A 212 4.09 -5.99 -25.81
C SER A 212 5.03 -6.75 -24.89
N GLN A 213 6.33 -6.77 -25.19
CA GLN A 213 7.35 -7.38 -24.33
C GLN A 213 7.41 -6.69 -22.96
N LEU A 214 7.45 -5.36 -22.93
CA LEU A 214 7.52 -4.59 -21.69
C LEU A 214 6.25 -4.76 -20.84
N ALA A 215 5.07 -4.76 -21.45
CA ALA A 215 3.82 -5.06 -20.76
C ALA A 215 3.82 -6.49 -20.16
N ASN A 216 4.32 -7.48 -20.91
CA ASN A 216 4.42 -8.86 -20.41
C ASN A 216 5.43 -9.01 -19.28
N ILE A 217 6.57 -8.32 -19.34
CA ILE A 217 7.57 -8.30 -18.28
C ILE A 217 6.99 -7.69 -17.01
N ALA A 218 6.32 -6.53 -17.11
CA ALA A 218 5.67 -5.89 -15.97
C ALA A 218 4.59 -6.78 -15.34
N MET A 219 3.79 -7.47 -16.16
CA MET A 219 2.80 -8.44 -15.68
C MET A 219 3.45 -9.66 -15.00
N THR A 220 4.58 -10.14 -15.52
CA THR A 220 5.31 -11.26 -14.93
C THR A 220 5.94 -10.85 -13.59
N GLN A 221 6.51 -9.66 -13.51
CA GLN A 221 7.03 -9.08 -12.26
C GLN A 221 5.95 -8.92 -11.19
N LEU A 222 4.74 -8.46 -11.56
CA LEU A 222 3.60 -8.38 -10.64
C LEU A 222 3.14 -9.75 -10.12
N VAL A 223 3.31 -10.81 -10.91
CA VAL A 223 2.96 -12.20 -10.53
C VAL A 223 4.06 -12.84 -9.68
N GLU A 224 5.32 -12.48 -9.94
CA GLU A 224 6.50 -12.97 -9.23
C GLU A 224 6.83 -12.18 -7.95
N GLU A 225 6.27 -10.97 -7.77
CA GLU A 225 6.29 -10.24 -6.50
C GLU A 225 5.71 -11.12 -5.38
N ARG A 226 6.54 -11.46 -4.38
CA ARG A 226 6.17 -12.27 -3.21
C ARG A 226 5.20 -11.49 -2.30
N GLY A 227 3.96 -11.53 -2.75
CA GLY A 227 2.71 -10.98 -2.19
C GLY A 227 1.50 -11.48 -3.00
N PHE A 228 1.75 -12.03 -4.21
CA PHE A 228 0.77 -12.81 -4.96
C PHE A 228 0.54 -14.20 -4.33
N CYS A 229 -0.23 -14.26 -3.24
CA CYS A 229 -0.90 -15.50 -2.82
C CYS A 229 -2.14 -15.69 -3.69
N GLU A 230 -2.15 -16.65 -4.62
CA GLU A 230 -3.34 -16.99 -5.41
C GLU A 230 -4.58 -17.08 -4.50
N ASP A 231 -5.67 -16.36 -4.82
CA ASP A 231 -6.89 -16.49 -4.03
C ASP A 231 -7.55 -17.84 -4.33
N LEU A 232 -7.26 -18.82 -3.47
CA LEU A 232 -7.78 -20.18 -3.58
C LEU A 232 -9.32 -20.22 -3.53
N ALA A 233 -9.97 -19.25 -2.86
CA ALA A 233 -11.43 -19.18 -2.82
C ALA A 233 -11.98 -18.67 -4.17
N LEU A 234 -11.33 -17.68 -4.77
CA LEU A 234 -11.68 -17.15 -6.09
C LEU A 234 -11.39 -18.18 -7.20
N LYS A 235 -10.30 -18.95 -7.08
CA LYS A 235 -9.96 -20.09 -7.94
C LYS A 235 -11.03 -21.18 -7.86
N LYS A 236 -11.44 -21.57 -6.65
CA LYS A 236 -12.53 -22.53 -6.43
C LYS A 236 -13.85 -22.04 -7.01
N LYS A 237 -14.20 -20.77 -6.81
CA LYS A 237 -15.41 -20.15 -7.37
C LYS A 237 -15.39 -20.13 -8.91
N ALA A 238 -14.26 -19.73 -9.51
CA ALA A 238 -14.09 -19.73 -10.97
C ALA A 238 -14.16 -21.14 -11.57
N ILE A 239 -13.69 -22.16 -10.85
CA ILE A 239 -13.82 -23.57 -11.24
C ILE A 239 -15.29 -24.02 -11.13
N MET A 240 -15.99 -23.68 -10.05
CA MET A 240 -17.40 -24.02 -9.84
C MET A 240 -18.33 -23.36 -10.87
N GLU A 241 -18.11 -22.08 -11.20
CA GLU A 241 -18.87 -21.34 -12.22
C GLU A 241 -18.67 -21.89 -13.65
N SER A 242 -17.65 -22.71 -13.88
CA SER A 242 -17.29 -23.20 -15.22
C SER A 242 -18.01 -24.49 -15.67
N GLU A 243 -18.93 -25.03 -14.84
CA GLU A 243 -19.82 -26.18 -15.14
C GLU A 243 -19.22 -27.26 -16.07
N GLY A 244 -17.98 -27.68 -15.81
CA GLY A 244 -17.35 -28.82 -16.49
C GLY A 244 -17.25 -28.73 -18.02
N LYS A 245 -17.52 -27.59 -18.67
CA LYS A 245 -17.46 -27.47 -20.13
C LYS A 245 -16.25 -26.66 -20.59
N LYS A 246 -15.24 -27.45 -21.00
CA LYS A 246 -14.10 -27.14 -21.87
C LYS A 246 -13.01 -26.20 -21.34
N SER A 247 -11.88 -26.85 -21.05
CA SER A 247 -10.51 -26.49 -21.47
C SER A 247 -9.87 -25.23 -20.87
N ARG A 248 -8.82 -25.45 -20.07
CA ARG A 248 -7.60 -24.60 -19.95
C ARG A 248 -7.82 -23.15 -20.40
N LYS A 249 -8.55 -22.34 -19.63
CA LYS A 249 -8.38 -20.89 -19.73
C LYS A 249 -6.98 -20.60 -19.19
N SER A 250 -6.16 -19.89 -19.98
CA SER A 250 -4.74 -19.68 -19.69
C SER A 250 -4.55 -19.10 -18.27
N ASN A 251 -3.42 -19.42 -17.64
CA ASN A 251 -3.04 -18.86 -16.33
C ASN A 251 -3.26 -17.33 -16.31
N ALA A 252 -2.99 -16.65 -17.44
CA ALA A 252 -3.21 -15.23 -17.63
C ALA A 252 -4.68 -14.74 -17.45
N TYR A 253 -5.71 -15.52 -17.84
CA TYR A 253 -7.10 -15.12 -17.62
C TYR A 253 -7.51 -15.20 -16.15
N PHE A 254 -7.03 -16.23 -15.44
CA PHE A 254 -7.23 -16.35 -13.99
C PHE A 254 -6.49 -15.24 -13.24
N ILE A 255 -5.22 -14.99 -13.60
CA ILE A 255 -4.40 -13.90 -13.05
C ILE A 255 -5.09 -12.55 -13.27
N LYS A 256 -5.61 -12.27 -14.48
CA LYS A 256 -6.36 -11.05 -14.75
C LYS A 256 -7.57 -10.90 -13.82
N ARG A 257 -8.37 -11.96 -13.66
CA ARG A 257 -9.52 -11.96 -12.73
C ARG A 257 -9.11 -11.77 -11.27
N ASP A 258 -8.01 -12.40 -10.85
CA ASP A 258 -7.49 -12.27 -9.49
C ASP A 258 -6.98 -10.85 -9.22
N LEU A 259 -6.22 -10.27 -10.15
CA LEU A 259 -5.76 -8.88 -10.09
C LEU A 259 -6.93 -7.89 -10.08
N ASP A 260 -7.94 -8.09 -10.92
CA ASP A 260 -9.17 -7.27 -10.92
C ASP A 260 -9.89 -7.36 -9.57
N ALA A 261 -10.00 -8.56 -8.99
CA ALA A 261 -10.63 -8.76 -7.68
C ALA A 261 -9.85 -8.11 -6.54
N ARG A 262 -8.52 -8.18 -6.57
CA ARG A 262 -7.63 -7.49 -5.61
C ARG A 262 -7.78 -5.98 -5.71
N HIS A 263 -7.72 -5.43 -6.92
CA HIS A 263 -7.85 -4.00 -7.14
C HIS A 263 -9.21 -3.47 -6.68
N ARG A 264 -10.28 -4.23 -6.94
CA ARG A 264 -11.62 -3.91 -6.43
C ARG A 264 -11.68 -3.94 -4.90
N SER A 265 -11.03 -4.92 -4.27
CA SER A 265 -10.96 -5.02 -2.81
C SER A 265 -10.11 -3.91 -2.19
N GLU A 266 -9.00 -3.53 -2.83
CA GLU A 266 -8.19 -2.38 -2.43
C GLU A 266 -8.97 -1.06 -2.54
N SER A 267 -9.60 -0.80 -3.69
CA SER A 267 -10.47 0.38 -3.88
C SER A 267 -11.59 0.43 -2.86
N TYR A 268 -12.21 -0.72 -2.54
CA TYR A 268 -13.21 -0.85 -1.50
C TYR A 268 -12.66 -0.51 -0.10
N ARG A 269 -11.51 -1.07 0.28
CA ARG A 269 -10.84 -0.79 1.56
C ARG A 269 -10.46 0.68 1.69
N CYS A 270 -9.85 1.27 0.67
CA CYS A 270 -9.46 2.69 0.67
C CYS A 270 -10.68 3.60 0.78
N LYS A 271 -11.76 3.30 0.04
CA LYS A 271 -12.98 4.12 0.03
C LYS A 271 -13.68 4.20 1.39
N PHE A 272 -13.62 3.13 2.17
CA PHE A 272 -14.33 3.02 3.45
C PHE A 272 -13.39 2.97 4.66
N SER A 273 -12.08 3.16 4.47
CA SER A 273 -11.07 3.02 5.53
C SER A 273 -11.21 1.70 6.30
N LEU A 274 -11.25 0.58 5.58
CA LEU A 274 -11.41 -0.77 6.18
C LEU A 274 -10.06 -1.43 6.46
N PRO A 275 -10.01 -2.47 7.33
CA PRO A 275 -8.80 -3.24 7.61
C PRO A 275 -8.19 -3.90 6.36
N ASN A 276 -6.88 -4.11 6.37
CA ASN A 276 -6.16 -4.67 5.22
C ASN A 276 -6.56 -6.10 4.85
N ALA A 277 -7.03 -6.88 5.82
CA ALA A 277 -7.52 -8.24 5.60
C ALA A 277 -8.88 -8.30 4.88
N GLU A 278 -9.63 -7.20 4.81
CA GLU A 278 -10.98 -7.22 4.27
C GLU A 278 -11.01 -7.35 2.75
N LYS A 279 -11.81 -8.29 2.25
CA LYS A 279 -11.98 -8.52 0.80
C LYS A 279 -13.42 -8.26 0.38
N LEU A 280 -13.59 -7.60 -0.76
CA LEU A 280 -14.92 -7.34 -1.32
C LEU A 280 -15.50 -8.66 -1.86
N ASP A 281 -16.66 -9.07 -1.34
CA ASP A 281 -17.39 -10.24 -1.84
C ASP A 281 -18.27 -9.89 -3.05
N GLY A 282 -18.93 -8.73 -2.99
CA GLY A 282 -19.77 -8.23 -4.07
C GLY A 282 -20.36 -6.85 -3.78
N ASP A 283 -20.93 -6.24 -4.81
CA ASP A 283 -21.66 -4.99 -4.72
C ASP A 283 -22.97 -5.05 -5.51
N THR A 284 -23.97 -4.29 -5.07
CA THR A 284 -25.27 -4.18 -5.74
C THR A 284 -25.79 -2.76 -5.66
N TYR A 285 -26.56 -2.35 -6.66
CA TYR A 285 -27.33 -1.12 -6.59
C TYR A 285 -28.44 -1.25 -5.53
N CYS A 286 -28.66 -0.19 -4.77
CA CYS A 286 -29.76 -0.08 -3.81
C CYS A 286 -30.06 1.39 -3.50
N ARG A 287 -31.09 1.62 -2.68
CA ARG A 287 -31.40 2.92 -2.09
C ARG A 287 -31.27 2.84 -0.58
N LEU A 288 -30.54 3.78 0.03
CA LEU A 288 -30.49 3.95 1.47
C LEU A 288 -31.64 4.88 1.90
N PHE A 289 -32.40 4.51 2.92
CA PHE A 289 -33.31 5.46 3.57
C PHE A 289 -32.54 6.29 4.60
N THR A 290 -32.59 7.60 4.48
CA THR A 290 -31.94 8.55 5.38
C THR A 290 -32.97 9.10 6.37
N PRO A 291 -32.84 8.80 7.68
CA PRO A 291 -33.89 9.11 8.66
C PRO A 291 -34.02 10.61 8.94
N TYR A 292 -32.93 11.38 8.77
CA TYR A 292 -32.86 12.80 9.07
C TYR A 292 -33.64 13.67 8.07
N ASP A 293 -33.67 13.29 6.78
CA ASP A 293 -34.42 14.00 5.74
C ASP A 293 -35.59 13.20 5.15
N LYS A 294 -35.78 11.96 5.64
CA LYS A 294 -36.83 11.00 5.25
C LYS A 294 -36.85 10.71 3.75
N LYS A 295 -35.68 10.60 3.12
CA LYS A 295 -35.53 10.33 1.68
C LYS A 295 -34.86 9.00 1.39
N HIS A 296 -35.05 8.51 0.17
CA HIS A 296 -34.31 7.38 -0.36
C HIS A 296 -33.17 7.86 -1.27
N VAL A 297 -31.94 7.71 -0.81
CA VAL A 297 -30.73 8.09 -1.53
C VAL A 297 -30.25 6.92 -2.40
N PRO A 298 -30.18 7.06 -3.74
CA PRO A 298 -29.66 6.02 -4.61
C PRO A 298 -28.14 5.88 -4.47
N GLY A 299 -27.65 4.64 -4.47
CA GLY A 299 -26.22 4.35 -4.35
C GLY A 299 -25.90 2.88 -4.59
N ARG A 300 -24.76 2.46 -4.05
CA ARG A 300 -24.31 1.06 -4.09
C ARG A 300 -24.04 0.55 -2.69
N LEU A 301 -24.53 -0.66 -2.43
CA LEU A 301 -24.17 -1.47 -1.27
C LEU A 301 -22.97 -2.34 -1.63
N TYR A 302 -21.99 -2.40 -0.74
CA TYR A 302 -20.81 -3.24 -0.83
C TYR A 302 -20.85 -4.21 0.35
N ILE A 303 -20.58 -5.48 0.07
CA ILE A 303 -20.67 -6.55 1.05
C ILE A 303 -19.32 -7.26 1.11
N SER A 304 -18.88 -7.51 2.34
CA SER A 304 -17.66 -8.24 2.65
C SER A 304 -17.90 -9.16 3.86
N SER A 305 -16.88 -9.90 4.27
CA SER A 305 -16.97 -10.87 5.37
C SER A 305 -17.35 -10.24 6.71
N HIS A 306 -16.88 -9.02 6.97
CA HIS A 306 -17.07 -8.34 8.25
C HIS A 306 -17.88 -7.05 8.13
N PHE A 307 -18.08 -6.51 6.93
CA PHE A 307 -18.68 -5.19 6.75
C PHE A 307 -19.79 -5.16 5.70
N ILE A 308 -20.76 -4.30 5.95
CA ILE A 308 -21.71 -3.79 4.97
C ILE A 308 -21.43 -2.30 4.81
N CYS A 309 -21.10 -1.87 3.60
CA CYS A 309 -20.82 -0.45 3.35
C CYS A 309 -21.77 0.09 2.28
N PHE A 310 -22.16 1.34 2.40
CA PHE A 310 -22.96 2.03 1.40
C PHE A 310 -22.28 3.31 0.97
N SER A 311 -22.35 3.60 -0.33
CA SER A 311 -21.95 4.89 -0.88
C SER A 311 -23.00 5.40 -1.85
N SER A 312 -23.42 6.65 -1.63
CA SER A 312 -24.34 7.36 -2.51
C SER A 312 -23.80 7.51 -3.92
N LYS A 313 -24.69 7.61 -4.91
CA LYS A 313 -24.34 7.88 -6.30
C LYS A 313 -23.70 9.27 -6.47
N VAL A 314 -24.19 10.25 -5.73
CA VAL A 314 -23.59 11.59 -5.63
C VAL A 314 -22.43 11.50 -4.66
N ASP A 315 -21.24 11.94 -5.08
CA ASP A 315 -20.05 11.86 -4.23
C ASP A 315 -20.25 12.68 -2.94
N ARG A 316 -19.74 12.13 -1.82
CA ARG A 316 -19.81 12.69 -0.45
C ARG A 316 -21.21 13.01 0.11
N LEU A 317 -22.29 12.71 -0.62
CA LEU A 317 -23.65 12.97 -0.14
C LEU A 317 -23.93 12.17 1.15
N VAL A 318 -23.76 10.85 1.10
CA VAL A 318 -23.82 10.00 2.29
C VAL A 318 -23.08 8.68 2.08
N ASN A 319 -22.21 8.35 3.03
CA ASN A 319 -21.56 7.04 3.13
C ASN A 319 -21.83 6.43 4.52
N ILE A 320 -21.99 5.11 4.59
CA ILE A 320 -22.18 4.38 5.85
C ILE A 320 -21.32 3.14 5.86
N ILE A 321 -20.78 2.80 7.04
CA ILE A 321 -20.06 1.55 7.29
C ILE A 321 -20.72 0.83 8.46
N ILE A 322 -21.12 -0.42 8.24
CA ILE A 322 -21.83 -1.23 9.23
C ILE A 322 -20.99 -2.48 9.48
N PRO A 323 -20.23 -2.53 10.58
CA PRO A 323 -19.61 -3.77 11.01
C PRO A 323 -20.70 -4.81 11.29
N LEU A 324 -20.59 -5.99 10.69
CA LEU A 324 -21.55 -7.09 10.91
C LEU A 324 -21.60 -7.52 12.38
N LEU A 325 -20.50 -7.33 13.12
CA LEU A 325 -20.45 -7.55 14.57
C LEU A 325 -21.42 -6.65 15.34
N ASN A 326 -21.78 -5.49 14.80
CA ASN A 326 -22.72 -4.54 15.41
C ASN A 326 -24.18 -4.79 14.99
N VAL A 327 -24.44 -5.76 14.11
CA VAL A 327 -25.78 -6.10 13.62
C VAL A 327 -26.43 -7.15 14.53
N ASP A 328 -27.53 -6.75 15.17
CA ASP A 328 -28.35 -7.59 16.05
C ASP A 328 -29.28 -8.51 15.25
N SER A 329 -30.03 -7.98 14.28
CA SER A 329 -30.85 -8.78 13.36
C SER A 329 -30.82 -8.23 11.93
N ILE A 330 -31.07 -9.12 10.96
CA ILE A 330 -31.23 -8.80 9.54
C ILE A 330 -32.62 -9.29 9.15
N GLU A 331 -33.48 -8.38 8.69
CA GLU A 331 -34.88 -8.68 8.41
C GLU A 331 -35.27 -8.23 7.00
N LYS A 332 -36.12 -9.03 6.34
CA LYS A 332 -36.66 -8.68 5.02
C LYS A 332 -37.80 -7.68 5.21
N HIS A 333 -37.72 -6.56 4.52
CA HIS A 333 -38.81 -5.60 4.47
C HIS A 333 -39.74 -5.91 3.30
N PHE A 334 -41.03 -6.02 3.61
CA PHE A 334 -42.11 -6.07 2.64
C PHE A 334 -42.91 -4.76 2.72
N PRO A 335 -43.24 -4.15 1.57
CA PRO A 335 -44.01 -2.92 1.58
C PRO A 335 -45.41 -3.16 2.15
N THR A 336 -45.83 -2.30 3.07
CA THR A 336 -47.23 -2.16 3.46
C THR A 336 -48.02 -1.52 2.31
N GLN A 337 -49.31 -1.86 2.14
CA GLN A 337 -50.15 -1.56 0.96
C GLN A 337 -50.38 -0.07 0.61
N THR A 338 -49.59 0.86 1.16
CA THR A 338 -49.59 2.28 0.82
C THR A 338 -48.48 2.61 -0.17
N ILE A 339 -48.85 3.42 -1.16
CA ILE A 339 -48.10 3.78 -2.37
C ILE A 339 -46.71 4.33 -2.03
N GLY A 340 -45.65 3.59 -2.38
CA GLY A 340 -44.27 4.11 -2.44
C GLY A 340 -43.17 3.18 -1.94
N ASP A 341 -43.48 2.20 -1.09
CA ASP A 341 -42.45 1.37 -0.47
C ASP A 341 -41.97 0.25 -1.40
N GLN A 342 -40.66 0.16 -1.59
CA GLN A 342 -40.02 -0.92 -2.34
C GLN A 342 -39.51 -1.97 -1.36
N THR A 343 -39.53 -3.24 -1.76
CA THR A 343 -38.96 -4.34 -0.97
C THR A 343 -37.52 -4.03 -0.59
N GLY A 344 -37.15 -4.33 0.66
CA GLY A 344 -35.88 -3.93 1.23
C GLY A 344 -35.33 -4.92 2.25
N ILE A 345 -34.27 -4.49 2.92
CA ILE A 345 -33.63 -5.18 4.04
C ILE A 345 -33.41 -4.14 5.14
N PHE A 346 -33.88 -4.43 6.35
CA PHE A 346 -33.54 -3.66 7.54
C PHE A 346 -32.44 -4.35 8.32
N PHE A 347 -31.51 -3.53 8.81
CA PHE A 347 -30.47 -3.93 9.75
C PHE A 347 -30.78 -3.30 11.10
N VAL A 348 -31.07 -4.13 12.09
CA VAL A 348 -31.20 -3.68 13.47
C VAL A 348 -29.83 -3.78 14.12
N LEU A 349 -29.30 -2.65 14.56
CA LEU A 349 -28.01 -2.58 15.23
C LEU A 349 -28.17 -2.85 16.73
N LYS A 350 -27.08 -3.26 17.40
CA LYS A 350 -27.06 -3.51 18.85
C LYS A 350 -27.48 -2.30 19.69
N ASN A 351 -27.25 -1.09 19.20
CA ASN A 351 -27.69 0.16 19.82
C ASN A 351 -29.16 0.51 19.49
N LYS A 352 -29.92 -0.42 18.90
CA LYS A 352 -31.32 -0.28 18.49
C LYS A 352 -31.57 0.70 17.34
N ASN A 353 -30.52 1.24 16.72
CA ASN A 353 -30.67 1.99 15.47
C ASN A 353 -31.02 1.04 14.33
N ILE A 354 -31.88 1.50 13.43
CA ILE A 354 -32.36 0.74 12.28
C ILE A 354 -31.83 1.41 11.01
N ILE A 355 -31.20 0.63 10.14
CA ILE A 355 -30.75 1.08 8.82
C ILE A 355 -31.52 0.32 7.75
N LEU A 356 -32.15 1.06 6.83
CA LEU A 356 -32.98 0.49 5.77
C LEU A 356 -32.34 0.68 4.41
N PHE A 357 -32.25 -0.41 3.67
CA PHE A 357 -31.96 -0.39 2.24
C PHE A 357 -33.14 -0.94 1.46
N THR A 358 -33.51 -0.26 0.37
CA THR A 358 -34.59 -0.64 -0.54
C THR A 358 -34.06 -0.78 -1.97
N SER A 359 -34.92 -1.21 -2.89
CA SER A 359 -34.61 -1.28 -4.33
C SER A 359 -33.48 -2.28 -4.70
N PHE A 360 -33.48 -3.46 -4.10
CA PHE A 360 -32.49 -4.51 -4.42
C PHE A 360 -32.92 -5.34 -5.66
N PRO A 361 -32.08 -5.43 -6.71
CA PRO A 361 -32.33 -6.31 -7.85
C PRO A 361 -32.41 -7.80 -7.47
N GLU A 362 -31.55 -8.26 -6.55
CA GLU A 362 -31.45 -9.66 -6.10
C GLU A 362 -31.51 -9.76 -4.57
N ARG A 363 -32.55 -9.15 -3.97
CA ARG A 363 -32.73 -9.01 -2.51
C ARG A 363 -32.49 -10.30 -1.74
N ASP A 364 -33.10 -11.40 -2.17
CA ASP A 364 -33.08 -12.65 -1.41
C ASP A 364 -31.67 -13.26 -1.36
N LYS A 365 -30.92 -13.23 -2.48
CA LYS A 365 -29.52 -13.68 -2.50
C LYS A 365 -28.63 -12.81 -1.60
N VAL A 366 -28.84 -11.49 -1.63
CA VAL A 366 -28.13 -10.55 -0.75
C VAL A 366 -28.42 -10.86 0.72
N PHE A 367 -29.69 -11.06 1.06
CA PHE A 367 -30.11 -11.42 2.42
C PHE A 367 -29.48 -12.74 2.89
N ASP A 368 -29.54 -13.79 2.07
CA ASP A 368 -29.00 -15.11 2.41
C ASP A 368 -27.48 -15.04 2.61
N ARG A 369 -26.78 -14.27 1.76
CA ARG A 369 -25.34 -14.05 1.86
C ARG A 369 -24.96 -13.32 3.15
N LEU A 370 -25.68 -12.26 3.50
CA LEU A 370 -25.43 -11.48 4.71
C LEU A 370 -25.71 -12.28 5.99
N THR A 371 -26.79 -13.05 6.00
CA THR A 371 -27.11 -13.97 7.11
C THR A 371 -26.02 -15.02 7.28
N SER A 372 -25.53 -15.59 6.16
CA SER A 372 -24.40 -16.54 6.19
C SER A 372 -23.12 -15.93 6.78
N PHE A 373 -22.76 -14.70 6.36
CA PHE A 373 -21.61 -13.99 6.91
C PHE A 373 -21.76 -13.75 8.41
N ARG A 374 -22.93 -13.25 8.84
CA ARG A 374 -23.20 -12.98 10.26
C ARG A 374 -23.10 -14.22 11.13
N THR A 375 -23.67 -15.36 10.70
CA THR A 375 -23.61 -16.61 11.46
C THR A 375 -22.17 -17.12 11.61
N ARG A 376 -21.37 -17.07 10.54
CA ARG A 376 -19.95 -17.44 10.57
C ARG A 376 -19.17 -16.53 11.52
N LEU A 377 -19.31 -15.22 11.37
CA LEU A 377 -18.62 -14.24 12.20
C LEU A 377 -18.95 -14.41 13.69
N THR A 378 -20.22 -14.61 14.00
CA THR A 378 -20.68 -14.82 15.38
C THR A 378 -20.01 -16.06 15.99
N SER A 379 -19.93 -17.15 15.23
CA SER A 379 -19.31 -18.41 15.68
C SER A 379 -17.80 -18.26 15.92
N GLU A 380 -17.08 -17.61 15.00
CA GLU A 380 -15.65 -17.32 15.13
C GLU A 380 -15.37 -16.44 16.35
N PHE A 381 -16.19 -15.41 16.56
CA PHE A 381 -16.02 -14.48 17.68
C PHE A 381 -16.26 -15.14 19.04
N PHE A 382 -17.29 -15.99 19.15
CA PHE A 382 -17.54 -16.77 20.38
C PHE A 382 -16.38 -17.71 20.71
N PHE A 383 -15.77 -18.33 19.70
CA PHE A 383 -14.62 -19.21 19.89
C PHE A 383 -13.39 -18.44 20.41
N HIS A 384 -13.05 -17.31 19.78
CA HIS A 384 -11.90 -16.48 20.18
C HIS A 384 -12.07 -15.90 21.60
N ARG A 385 -13.28 -15.45 21.96
CA ARG A 385 -13.56 -14.93 23.29
C ARG A 385 -13.38 -15.98 24.40
N ARG A 386 -13.72 -17.25 24.12
CA ARG A 386 -13.55 -18.35 25.08
C ARG A 386 -12.08 -18.68 25.31
N LEU A 387 -11.26 -18.67 24.26
CA LEU A 387 -9.80 -18.87 24.41
C LEU A 387 -9.16 -17.78 25.27
N TYR A 388 -9.63 -16.53 25.15
CA TYR A 388 -9.11 -15.41 25.94
C TYR A 388 -9.42 -15.55 27.44
N GLN A 389 -10.65 -15.93 27.82
CA GLN A 389 -11.03 -16.10 29.23
C GLN A 389 -10.23 -17.19 29.96
N VAL A 390 -9.66 -18.16 29.23
CA VAL A 390 -8.81 -19.22 29.81
C VAL A 390 -7.37 -18.72 30.06
N SER A 391 -6.96 -17.62 29.41
CA SER A 391 -5.59 -17.08 29.47
C SER A 391 -5.42 -15.93 30.48
N GLU A 392 -6.43 -15.62 31.30
CA GLU A 392 -6.42 -14.53 32.29
C GLU A 392 -5.41 -14.71 33.46
N ASN A 393 -4.59 -15.76 33.44
CA ASN A 393 -3.45 -15.93 34.36
C ASN A 393 -2.18 -15.19 33.87
N SER A 394 -2.30 -14.06 33.17
CA SER A 394 -1.16 -13.29 32.68
C SER A 394 -0.60 -12.32 33.73
N GLU A 395 0.72 -12.29 33.91
CA GLU A 395 1.44 -11.42 34.86
C GLU A 395 1.34 -9.89 34.58
N LEU A 396 0.71 -9.45 33.48
CA LEU A 396 0.47 -8.02 33.19
C LEU A 396 -0.92 -7.79 33.73
N GLU A 397 -1.01 -7.14 34.88
CA GLU A 397 -2.32 -6.83 35.42
C GLU A 397 -2.98 -5.81 34.49
N LEU A 398 -4.28 -5.99 34.18
CA LEU A 398 -5.10 -5.00 33.48
C LEU A 398 -5.02 -3.59 34.10
N LYS A 399 -4.51 -3.48 35.34
CA LYS A 399 -4.22 -2.24 36.05
C LYS A 399 -3.06 -1.45 35.45
N ASP A 400 -2.08 -2.12 34.83
CA ASP A 400 -0.91 -1.47 34.24
C ASP A 400 -1.23 -0.80 32.90
N ILE A 401 -2.34 -1.22 32.27
CA ILE A 401 -2.80 -0.69 30.98
C ILE A 401 -3.59 0.59 31.20
N LEU A 402 -3.20 1.62 30.45
CA LEU A 402 -3.87 2.90 30.52
C LEU A 402 -5.28 2.81 29.89
N ASN A 403 -6.31 2.79 30.74
CA ASN A 403 -7.72 2.67 30.34
C ASN A 403 -8.41 4.00 30.00
N LYS A 404 -7.75 5.13 30.26
CA LYS A 404 -8.26 6.48 30.00
C LYS A 404 -7.20 7.34 29.29
N PRO A 405 -7.60 8.33 28.48
CA PRO A 405 -6.66 9.24 27.86
C PRO A 405 -5.74 9.96 28.87
N LEU A 406 -4.48 10.20 28.51
CA LEU A 406 -3.53 10.91 29.39
C LEU A 406 -4.00 12.33 29.70
N VAL A 407 -4.76 12.99 28.81
CA VAL A 407 -5.27 14.35 29.05
C VAL A 407 -6.26 14.42 30.21
N GLU A 408 -6.93 13.32 30.57
CA GLU A 408 -7.78 13.28 31.78
C GLU A 408 -6.94 13.28 33.06
N MET A 409 -5.74 12.69 33.03
CA MET A 409 -4.81 12.63 34.16
C MET A 409 -3.92 13.87 34.24
N PHE A 410 -3.59 14.46 33.09
CA PHE A 410 -2.70 15.61 32.94
C PHE A 410 -3.40 16.71 32.11
N PRO A 411 -4.33 17.48 32.67
CA PRO A 411 -5.18 18.39 31.90
C PRO A 411 -4.40 19.45 31.14
N ILE A 412 -4.78 19.67 29.88
CA ILE A 412 -4.29 20.79 29.05
C ILE A 412 -5.28 21.95 29.21
N LYS A 413 -4.77 23.17 29.41
CA LYS A 413 -5.62 24.37 29.36
C LYS A 413 -6.14 24.55 27.94
N TYR A 414 -7.42 24.28 27.74
CA TYR A 414 -8.10 24.44 26.46
C TYR A 414 -9.40 25.21 26.65
N VAL A 415 -9.67 26.17 25.76
CA VAL A 415 -10.95 26.89 25.71
C VAL A 415 -11.65 26.48 24.43
N SER A 416 -12.66 25.63 24.59
CA SER A 416 -13.55 25.26 23.50
C SER A 416 -14.60 26.36 23.28
N SER A 417 -14.99 26.58 22.02
CA SER A 417 -16.12 27.47 21.73
C SER A 417 -17.43 26.71 21.98
N SER A 418 -18.29 27.24 22.85
CA SER A 418 -19.63 26.67 23.11
C SER A 418 -20.48 26.51 21.83
N SER A 419 -20.26 27.38 20.83
CA SER A 419 -20.89 27.27 19.51
C SER A 419 -20.44 26.02 18.74
N LEU A 420 -19.13 25.70 18.78
CA LEU A 420 -18.58 24.53 18.10
C LEU A 420 -19.09 23.23 18.72
N GLU A 421 -19.14 23.16 20.06
CA GLU A 421 -19.68 22.00 20.78
C GLU A 421 -21.14 21.71 20.44
N LEU A 422 -21.95 22.77 20.31
CA LEU A 422 -23.35 22.65 19.92
C LEU A 422 -23.49 22.09 18.50
N LYS A 423 -22.69 22.58 17.55
CA LYS A 423 -22.68 22.06 16.17
C LYS A 423 -22.36 20.56 16.13
N TRP A 424 -21.32 20.12 16.83
CA TRP A 424 -20.95 18.70 16.91
C TRP A 424 -22.01 17.84 17.59
N SER A 425 -22.65 18.37 18.63
CA SER A 425 -23.72 17.65 19.34
C SER A 425 -24.96 17.49 18.46
N ASN A 426 -25.32 18.50 17.68
CA ASN A 426 -26.39 18.41 16.69
C ASN A 426 -26.07 17.40 15.59
N LEU A 427 -24.83 17.43 15.06
CA LEU A 427 -24.36 16.47 14.05
C LEU A 427 -24.52 15.03 14.55
N PHE A 428 -24.07 14.72 15.76
CA PHE A 428 -24.15 13.37 16.32
C PHE A 428 -25.58 12.94 16.63
N LYS A 429 -26.44 13.86 17.04
CA LYS A 429 -27.86 13.56 17.25
C LYS A 429 -28.56 13.19 15.94
N GLU A 430 -28.19 13.83 14.84
CA GLU A 430 -28.84 13.65 13.54
C GLU A 430 -28.25 12.49 12.72
N TYR A 431 -26.92 12.35 12.75
CA TYR A 431 -26.18 11.41 11.91
C TYR A 431 -25.53 10.26 12.70
N GLY A 432 -25.56 10.29 14.02
CA GLY A 432 -24.89 9.31 14.89
C GLY A 432 -23.42 9.62 15.16
N ASP A 433 -22.82 8.88 16.09
CA ASP A 433 -21.45 9.06 16.59
C ASP A 433 -20.62 7.76 16.62
N THR A 434 -21.18 6.66 16.10
CA THR A 434 -20.53 5.35 16.04
C THR A 434 -19.91 5.07 14.68
N VAL A 435 -19.28 3.90 14.50
CA VAL A 435 -18.78 3.43 13.18
C VAL A 435 -19.85 3.51 12.09
N SER A 436 -21.11 3.30 12.46
CA SER A 436 -22.28 3.32 11.56
C SER A 436 -22.97 4.67 11.45
N MET A 437 -22.28 5.77 11.81
CA MET A 437 -22.78 7.12 11.56
C MET A 437 -22.92 7.41 10.06
N TYR A 438 -23.89 8.25 9.71
CA TYR A 438 -24.06 8.77 8.36
C TYR A 438 -22.97 9.80 8.06
N ARG A 439 -22.00 9.43 7.22
CA ARG A 439 -20.90 10.32 6.83
C ARG A 439 -21.35 11.21 5.69
N THR A 440 -21.67 12.46 6.02
CA THR A 440 -22.22 13.46 5.09
C THR A 440 -21.23 14.59 4.80
N VAL A 441 -21.59 15.50 3.90
CA VAL A 441 -20.82 16.73 3.63
C VAL A 441 -20.67 17.60 4.90
N ASP A 442 -21.68 17.61 5.77
CA ASP A 442 -21.66 18.40 7.02
C ASP A 442 -20.57 17.94 7.98
N LEU A 443 -20.34 16.62 8.06
CA LEU A 443 -19.22 16.06 8.82
C LEU A 443 -17.89 16.61 8.30
N HIS A 444 -17.67 16.57 6.98
CA HIS A 444 -16.44 17.10 6.38
C HIS A 444 -16.25 18.59 6.64
N ARG A 445 -17.34 19.37 6.60
CA ARG A 445 -17.31 20.80 6.92
C ARG A 445 -16.92 21.05 8.38
N LEU A 446 -17.54 20.35 9.33
CA LEU A 446 -17.21 20.49 10.75
C LEU A 446 -15.81 20.01 11.08
N LEU A 447 -15.29 18.97 10.42
CA LEU A 447 -13.90 18.54 10.56
C LEU A 447 -12.92 19.67 10.19
N LEU A 448 -13.24 20.48 9.17
CA LEU A 448 -12.44 21.65 8.78
C LEU A 448 -12.60 22.84 9.73
N GLU A 449 -13.76 23.01 10.37
CA GLU A 449 -13.98 24.03 11.40
C GLU A 449 -13.26 23.67 12.73
N GLY A 450 -13.00 22.38 12.96
CA GLY A 450 -12.26 21.88 14.11
C GLY A 450 -13.07 20.92 14.99
N VAL A 451 -12.36 20.08 15.74
CA VAL A 451 -12.95 19.06 16.61
C VAL A 451 -12.74 19.40 18.09
N PRO A 452 -13.80 19.47 18.91
CA PRO A 452 -13.70 19.62 20.37
C PRO A 452 -12.78 18.57 20.96
N MET A 453 -11.96 18.98 21.93
CA MET A 453 -10.87 18.17 22.45
C MET A 453 -11.36 16.80 22.97
N GLU A 454 -12.49 16.82 23.67
CA GLU A 454 -13.13 15.66 24.29
C GLU A 454 -13.64 14.65 23.26
N LYS A 455 -13.93 15.10 22.03
CA LYS A 455 -14.49 14.27 20.94
C LYS A 455 -13.41 13.72 20.00
N ARG A 456 -12.16 14.22 20.09
CA ARG A 456 -11.08 13.88 19.14
C ARG A 456 -10.78 12.39 19.10
N GLY A 457 -10.52 11.76 20.25
CA GLY A 457 -10.16 10.34 20.30
C GLY A 457 -11.22 9.45 19.66
N ALA A 458 -12.48 9.62 20.06
CA ALA A 458 -13.61 8.87 19.49
C ALA A 458 -13.75 9.08 17.98
N LEU A 459 -13.66 10.32 17.49
CA LEU A 459 -13.73 10.62 16.06
C LEU A 459 -12.57 10.04 15.27
N TRP A 460 -11.34 10.08 15.82
CA TRP A 460 -10.18 9.46 15.18
C TRP A 460 -10.37 7.95 15.03
N MET A 461 -10.87 7.28 16.08
CA MET A 461 -11.17 5.85 16.05
C MET A 461 -12.18 5.49 14.95
N VAL A 462 -13.26 6.26 14.85
CA VAL A 462 -14.32 6.04 13.85
C VAL A 462 -13.86 6.37 12.43
N CYS A 463 -13.24 7.53 12.21
CA CYS A 463 -12.87 8.02 10.89
C CYS A 463 -11.70 7.26 10.26
N SER A 464 -10.73 6.83 11.08
CA SER A 464 -9.62 5.99 10.62
C SER A 464 -10.04 4.54 10.35
N GLY A 465 -11.18 4.10 10.91
CA GLY A 465 -11.61 2.70 10.92
C GLY A 465 -10.93 1.83 11.99
N ALA A 466 -10.08 2.42 12.84
CA ALA A 466 -9.43 1.72 13.95
C ALA A 466 -10.44 1.09 14.94
N GLU A 467 -11.58 1.75 15.18
CA GLU A 467 -12.63 1.22 16.09
C GLU A 467 -13.16 -0.14 15.60
N ALA A 468 -13.36 -0.24 14.29
CA ALA A 468 -13.85 -1.46 13.68
C ALA A 468 -12.78 -2.56 13.69
N GLU A 469 -11.53 -2.22 13.38
CA GLU A 469 -10.42 -3.17 13.39
C GLU A 469 -10.16 -3.73 14.79
N MET A 470 -10.15 -2.86 15.80
CA MET A 470 -10.05 -3.23 17.21
C MET A 470 -11.18 -4.19 17.61
N SER A 471 -12.42 -3.87 17.23
CA SER A 471 -13.58 -4.68 17.58
C SER A 471 -13.53 -6.10 16.97
N LEU A 472 -12.87 -6.27 15.83
CA LEU A 472 -12.67 -7.57 15.18
C LEU A 472 -11.54 -8.40 15.82
N ASN A 473 -10.69 -7.77 16.64
CA ASN A 473 -9.48 -8.39 17.20
C ASN A 473 -9.46 -8.33 18.74
N PRO A 474 -10.47 -8.91 19.43
CA PRO A 474 -10.57 -8.83 20.89
C PRO A 474 -9.36 -9.49 21.57
N GLY A 475 -8.72 -8.74 22.48
CA GLY A 475 -7.58 -9.21 23.27
C GLY A 475 -6.28 -9.35 22.48
N TYR A 476 -6.22 -8.86 21.24
CA TYR A 476 -5.00 -8.91 20.41
C TYR A 476 -3.85 -8.12 21.03
N TYR A 477 -4.11 -6.89 21.49
CA TYR A 477 -3.09 -6.01 22.02
C TYR A 477 -2.38 -6.61 23.26
N LEU A 478 -3.16 -7.15 24.20
CA LEU A 478 -2.60 -7.82 25.38
C LEU A 478 -1.82 -9.07 25.01
N ARG A 479 -2.33 -9.84 24.05
CA ARG A 479 -1.67 -11.07 23.58
C ARG A 479 -0.32 -10.77 22.96
N ILE A 480 -0.23 -9.78 22.06
CA ILE A 480 1.03 -9.48 21.41
C ILE A 480 2.09 -8.97 22.40
N LEU A 481 1.69 -8.24 23.43
CA LEU A 481 2.58 -7.84 24.51
C LEU A 481 3.05 -9.02 25.35
N ASN A 482 2.14 -9.95 25.69
CA ASN A 482 2.46 -11.13 26.48
C ASN A 482 3.35 -12.13 25.72
N ASP A 483 3.02 -12.43 24.47
CA ASP A 483 3.73 -13.40 23.64
C ASP A 483 5.17 -12.96 23.35
N ASN A 484 5.44 -11.65 23.36
CA ASN A 484 6.76 -11.08 23.05
C ASN A 484 7.49 -10.54 24.29
N ARG A 485 7.07 -10.89 25.51
CA ARG A 485 7.80 -10.48 26.71
C ARG A 485 9.22 -11.01 26.71
N GLY A 486 10.15 -10.15 27.11
CA GLY A 486 11.58 -10.49 27.15
C GLY A 486 12.21 -10.70 25.77
N SER A 487 11.48 -10.49 24.68
CA SER A 487 12.05 -10.48 23.34
C SER A 487 12.94 -9.24 23.18
N SER A 488 14.08 -9.41 22.52
CA SER A 488 14.97 -8.31 22.14
C SER A 488 15.04 -8.22 20.62
N ILE A 489 14.60 -7.09 20.09
CA ILE A 489 14.74 -6.73 18.66
C ILE A 489 15.33 -5.32 18.59
N MET A 490 16.05 -5.03 17.50
CA MET A 490 16.71 -3.72 17.29
C MET A 490 15.74 -2.55 17.48
N ALA A 491 14.50 -2.69 17.01
CA ALA A 491 13.45 -1.69 17.17
C ALA A 491 13.19 -1.30 18.63
N LEU A 492 13.33 -2.22 19.60
CA LEU A 492 13.12 -1.90 21.02
C LEU A 492 14.23 -0.99 21.56
N GLU A 493 15.48 -1.20 21.15
CA GLU A 493 16.59 -0.32 21.54
C GLU A 493 16.40 1.09 20.97
N GLU A 494 15.90 1.19 19.73
CA GLU A 494 15.55 2.47 19.12
C GLU A 494 14.40 3.16 19.84
N ILE A 495 13.35 2.41 20.19
CA ILE A 495 12.23 2.90 20.98
C ILE A 495 12.74 3.47 22.31
N GLU A 496 13.53 2.72 23.10
CA GLU A 496 14.02 3.20 24.41
C GLU A 496 14.78 4.52 24.33
N ARG A 497 15.63 4.69 23.30
CA ARG A 497 16.34 5.96 23.08
C ARG A 497 15.40 7.13 22.78
N ASP A 498 14.25 6.84 22.18
CA ASP A 498 13.30 7.84 21.70
C ASP A 498 12.22 8.21 22.72
N LEU A 499 11.93 7.34 23.69
CA LEU A 499 10.86 7.56 24.67
C LEU A 499 10.99 8.91 25.39
N TYR A 500 12.17 9.22 25.93
CA TYR A 500 12.39 10.43 26.75
C TYR A 500 12.48 11.73 25.94
N ARG A 501 12.59 11.66 24.61
CA ARG A 501 12.52 12.84 23.72
C ARG A 501 11.11 13.07 23.16
N SER A 502 10.11 12.33 23.62
CA SER A 502 8.74 12.39 23.10
C SER A 502 7.90 13.43 23.84
N LEU A 503 7.50 14.51 23.16
CA LEU A 503 6.72 15.62 23.74
C LEU A 503 7.24 16.07 25.12
N PRO A 504 8.53 16.49 25.23
CA PRO A 504 9.18 16.72 26.52
C PRO A 504 8.48 17.79 27.39
N GLU A 505 7.74 18.69 26.77
CA GLU A 505 7.00 19.76 27.46
C GLU A 505 5.73 19.26 28.16
N TYR A 506 5.22 18.07 27.81
CA TYR A 506 3.96 17.58 28.37
C TYR A 506 4.20 16.68 29.60
N PRO A 507 3.59 16.97 30.77
CA PRO A 507 3.91 16.29 32.02
C PRO A 507 3.78 14.76 31.99
N ALA A 508 2.82 14.23 31.23
CA ALA A 508 2.60 12.78 31.19
C ALA A 508 3.80 11.99 30.67
N PHE A 509 4.64 12.58 29.80
CA PHE A 509 5.85 11.94 29.26
C PHE A 509 7.10 12.23 30.08
N GLN A 510 6.95 12.86 31.26
CA GLN A 510 7.99 12.90 32.31
C GLN A 510 7.71 11.88 33.42
N GLU A 511 6.49 11.32 33.44
CA GLU A 511 6.05 10.33 34.41
C GLU A 511 6.11 8.91 33.84
N LYS A 512 6.32 7.91 34.70
CA LYS A 512 6.37 6.50 34.29
C LYS A 512 5.11 6.06 33.55
N VAL A 513 3.94 6.54 33.97
CA VAL A 513 2.66 6.14 33.38
C VAL A 513 2.59 6.40 31.86
N GLY A 514 3.02 7.59 31.41
CA GLY A 514 2.98 7.93 29.98
C GLY A 514 4.11 7.28 29.21
N ILE A 515 5.31 7.22 29.78
CA ILE A 515 6.48 6.56 29.17
C ILE A 515 6.25 5.06 28.99
N ASP A 516 5.70 4.37 29.99
CA ASP A 516 5.45 2.94 29.94
C ASP A 516 4.31 2.61 28.96
N ALA A 517 3.27 3.43 28.90
CA ALA A 517 2.21 3.30 27.90
C ALA A 517 2.76 3.49 26.48
N LEU A 518 3.61 4.50 26.26
CA LEU A 518 4.26 4.76 24.97
C LEU A 518 5.16 3.58 24.55
N ARG A 519 5.96 3.07 25.48
CA ARG A 519 6.80 1.88 25.26
C ARG A 519 5.97 0.69 24.79
N ARG A 520 4.87 0.38 25.48
CA ARG A 520 4.02 -0.76 25.14
C ARG A 520 3.37 -0.61 23.76
N ILE A 521 2.79 0.54 23.44
CA ILE A 521 2.14 0.71 22.12
C ILE A 521 3.14 0.62 20.96
N LEU A 522 4.34 1.19 21.11
CA LEU A 522 5.37 1.15 20.07
C LEU A 522 5.96 -0.25 19.92
N SER A 523 6.22 -0.93 21.04
CA SER A 523 6.71 -2.30 21.05
C SER A 523 5.70 -3.25 20.41
N ALA A 524 4.42 -3.15 20.80
CA ALA A 524 3.34 -3.95 20.22
C ALA A 524 3.23 -3.72 18.71
N TYR A 525 3.40 -2.48 18.24
CA TYR A 525 3.39 -2.18 16.81
C TYR A 525 4.59 -2.80 16.08
N ALA A 526 5.80 -2.66 16.63
CA ALA A 526 7.00 -3.25 16.06
C ALA A 526 6.91 -4.78 15.93
N PHE A 527 6.30 -5.46 16.92
CA PHE A 527 6.03 -6.90 16.84
C PHE A 527 4.93 -7.25 15.85
N ARG A 528 3.89 -6.42 15.73
CA ARG A 528 2.78 -6.67 14.79
C ARG A 528 3.27 -6.66 13.36
N ASN A 529 4.12 -5.70 13.02
CA ASN A 529 4.60 -5.53 11.66
C ASN A 529 6.13 -5.39 11.64
N PRO A 530 6.86 -6.52 11.71
CA PRO A 530 8.33 -6.50 11.72
C PRO A 530 8.96 -5.90 10.45
N ASN A 531 8.22 -5.87 9.33
CA ASN A 531 8.70 -5.28 8.08
C ASN A 531 8.84 -3.76 8.18
N ILE A 532 7.97 -3.12 8.98
CA ILE A 532 8.08 -1.70 9.31
C ILE A 532 8.92 -1.53 10.58
N GLY A 533 8.70 -2.40 11.58
CA GLY A 533 9.32 -2.32 12.89
C GLY A 533 8.98 -1.02 13.59
N TYR A 534 10.01 -0.25 13.93
CA TYR A 534 9.91 1.10 14.46
C TYR A 534 10.54 2.08 13.48
N CYS A 535 9.84 3.18 13.19
CA CYS A 535 10.40 4.28 12.43
C CYS A 535 10.45 5.53 13.30
N GLN A 536 11.51 6.33 13.13
CA GLN A 536 11.64 7.61 13.79
C GLN A 536 10.39 8.48 13.55
N ALA A 537 9.98 9.23 14.58
CA ALA A 537 8.73 10.01 14.68
C ALA A 537 7.47 9.22 15.06
N MET A 538 7.47 7.88 15.02
CA MET A 538 6.35 7.10 15.58
C MET A 538 6.13 7.39 17.07
N ASN A 539 7.20 7.66 17.82
CA ASN A 539 7.12 8.07 19.22
C ASN A 539 6.32 9.36 19.42
N ILE A 540 6.47 10.36 18.54
CA ILE A 540 5.71 11.62 18.61
C ILE A 540 4.24 11.36 18.28
N VAL A 541 3.97 10.60 17.21
CA VAL A 541 2.60 10.24 16.83
C VAL A 541 1.92 9.45 17.95
N GLY A 542 2.56 8.38 18.43
CA GLY A 542 2.05 7.56 19.54
C GLY A 542 1.78 8.37 20.80
N SER A 543 2.65 9.33 21.12
CA SER A 543 2.45 10.25 22.24
C SER A 543 1.17 11.07 22.11
N VAL A 544 0.94 11.68 20.94
CA VAL A 544 -0.29 12.45 20.67
C VAL A 544 -1.53 11.55 20.73
N LEU A 545 -1.45 10.32 20.24
CA LEU A 545 -2.57 9.38 20.30
C LEU A 545 -2.96 9.02 21.74
N LEU A 546 -1.97 8.80 22.61
CA LEU A 546 -2.17 8.52 24.04
C LEU A 546 -2.75 9.71 24.82
N LEU A 547 -2.58 10.94 24.33
CA LEU A 547 -3.23 12.10 24.95
C LEU A 547 -4.75 11.99 24.90
N PHE A 548 -5.31 11.46 23.81
CA PHE A 548 -6.74 11.51 23.52
C PHE A 548 -7.43 10.15 23.54
N ASN A 549 -6.69 9.05 23.77
CA ASN A 549 -7.23 7.68 23.75
C ASN A 549 -6.64 6.82 24.86
N SER A 550 -7.35 5.74 25.23
CA SER A 550 -6.77 4.66 26.01
C SER A 550 -5.66 3.96 25.23
N GLU A 551 -4.81 3.20 25.92
CA GLU A 551 -3.61 2.57 25.36
C GLU A 551 -3.89 1.69 24.15
N GLU A 552 -4.84 0.75 24.28
CA GLU A 552 -5.20 -0.16 23.19
C GLU A 552 -5.79 0.60 21.98
N LYS A 553 -6.59 1.64 22.24
CA LYS A 553 -7.14 2.50 21.17
C LYS A 553 -6.02 3.26 20.45
N ALA A 554 -5.05 3.80 21.19
CA ALA A 554 -3.88 4.47 20.62
C ALA A 554 -3.05 3.50 19.76
N PHE A 555 -2.88 2.25 20.20
CA PHE A 555 -2.25 1.20 19.40
C PHE A 555 -2.97 0.97 18.06
N TRP A 556 -4.29 0.80 18.07
CA TRP A 556 -5.05 0.58 16.83
C TRP A 556 -5.07 1.81 15.90
N LEU A 557 -5.00 3.02 16.46
CA LEU A 557 -4.82 4.24 15.67
C LEU A 557 -3.44 4.28 15.02
N LEU A 558 -2.39 3.90 15.74
CA LEU A 558 -1.04 3.81 15.19
C LEU A 558 -0.99 2.80 14.04
N VAL A 559 -1.61 1.63 14.21
CA VAL A 559 -1.80 0.63 13.15
C VAL A 559 -2.50 1.23 11.93
N ALA A 560 -3.62 1.93 12.12
CA ALA A 560 -4.34 2.56 11.02
C ALA A 560 -3.50 3.61 10.28
N ILE A 561 -2.72 4.42 11.01
CA ILE A 561 -1.84 5.44 10.42
C ILE A 561 -0.75 4.78 9.58
N CYS A 562 -0.01 3.85 10.16
CA CYS A 562 1.18 3.30 9.53
C CYS A 562 0.86 2.27 8.44
N GLU A 563 -0.24 1.53 8.52
CA GLU A 563 -0.55 0.47 7.55
C GLU A 563 -1.58 0.88 6.48
N ARG A 564 -2.33 1.98 6.69
CA ARG A 564 -3.47 2.32 5.81
C ARG A 564 -3.54 3.78 5.40
N LEU A 565 -3.33 4.73 6.32
CA LEU A 565 -3.44 6.15 5.99
C LEU A 565 -2.16 6.70 5.35
N LEU A 566 -0.99 6.28 5.84
CA LEU A 566 0.32 6.77 5.41
C LEU A 566 1.34 5.62 5.23
N PRO A 567 1.02 4.54 4.47
CA PRO A 567 1.90 3.37 4.36
C PRO A 567 3.29 3.68 3.78
N ASP A 568 3.40 4.69 2.91
CA ASP A 568 4.66 5.04 2.25
C ASP A 568 5.56 5.99 3.05
N TYR A 569 5.10 6.49 4.20
CA TYR A 569 5.88 7.38 5.09
C TYR A 569 6.65 6.60 6.15
N TYR A 570 6.23 5.37 6.46
CA TYR A 570 6.78 4.55 7.52
C TYR A 570 7.41 3.26 6.98
N ASN A 571 7.83 3.24 5.71
CA ASN A 571 8.60 2.14 5.14
C ASN A 571 10.10 2.46 5.16
N ALA A 572 10.97 1.44 5.09
CA ALA A 572 12.43 1.61 5.15
C ALA A 572 13.01 2.53 4.07
N LYS A 573 12.27 2.75 2.98
CA LYS A 573 12.66 3.58 1.83
C LYS A 573 12.11 5.01 1.90
N VAL A 574 11.24 5.29 2.88
CA VAL A 574 10.53 6.56 3.13
C VAL A 574 10.04 7.24 1.83
N VAL A 575 9.53 6.45 0.89
CA VAL A 575 9.27 6.88 -0.49
C VAL A 575 8.29 8.04 -0.54
N GLY A 576 7.26 8.02 0.31
CA GLY A 576 6.27 9.09 0.39
C GLY A 576 6.88 10.43 0.79
N VAL A 577 7.81 10.44 1.75
CA VAL A 577 8.49 11.66 2.20
C VAL A 577 9.40 12.22 1.11
N LEU A 578 10.14 11.36 0.40
CA LEU A 578 11.02 11.81 -0.69
C LEU A 578 10.24 12.41 -1.86
N VAL A 579 9.09 11.83 -2.19
CA VAL A 579 8.18 12.35 -3.24
C VAL A 579 7.64 13.72 -2.84
N ASP A 580 7.11 13.85 -1.62
CA ASP A 580 6.56 15.10 -1.12
C ASP A 580 7.63 16.18 -0.97
N GLN A 581 8.83 15.82 -0.49
CA GLN A 581 9.96 16.74 -0.43
C GLN A 581 10.32 17.27 -1.83
N GLY A 582 10.34 16.40 -2.85
CA GLY A 582 10.55 16.80 -4.23
C GLY A 582 9.48 17.75 -4.76
N LEU A 583 8.21 17.53 -4.41
CA LEU A 583 7.11 18.41 -4.77
C LEU A 583 7.21 19.77 -4.06
N ILE A 584 7.47 19.78 -2.75
CA ILE A 584 7.56 21.00 -1.93
C ILE A 584 8.73 21.88 -2.39
N ILE A 585 9.87 21.29 -2.75
CA ILE A 585 11.05 22.03 -3.25
C ILE A 585 10.82 22.58 -4.67
N SER A 586 9.88 21.98 -5.43
CA SER A 586 9.54 22.41 -6.79
C SER A 586 8.53 23.58 -6.86
N PHE A 587 8.00 24.00 -5.71
CA PHE A 587 7.23 25.24 -5.52
C PHE A 587 8.11 26.31 -4.87
#